data_AF-A0A946DGJ9-F1
#
_entry.id   AF-A0A946DGJ9-F1
#
_cell.length_a   1.000
_cell.length_b   1.000
_cell.length_c   1.000
_cell.angle_alpha   90.00
_cell.angle_beta   90.00
_cell.angle_gamma   90.00
#
_symmetry.space_group_name_H-M   'P 1'
#
loop_
_entity.id
_entity.type
_entity.pdbx_description
1 polymer ?
#
loop_
_entity_poly.entity_id
_entity_poly.type
_entity_poly.pdbx_seq_one_letter_code
_entity_poly.pdbx_strand_id
1 'polypeptide(L)'
;MKTGRNDPCPCGSGKKYKHCCLSPASVANEELKDLLEGQEIDTIEDMQALADQFMQQRNQLPQDDFQGLSPEQVHRMLHFPFDTPEFFTFPETLSSESDAPILHLIQEIAAAIDEKGLKATAKGNLPLKLCKQAKVDYQKYKPEGDYLYRRNISSEVDFDDLHTARIILELSGLLRKTKGRFFLTKKYQQIVKKSGLAGLYPLLLKTYCRKFNWGFRDGYEEIPFIQHSFLFTMYLLKLHGDDWKLFFIYEDYFLQAFPMVINEAESEPYRSAEDGVRACYSIRTLDRFLHFMGLTSIEKIPGDKPFKREYRIRKLPLLDEVVRFSI
;
A
#
# COMPACT_ATOMS: atom_id res chain seq x y z
N MET A 1 -3.06 24.21 32.87
CA MET A 1 -3.58 23.05 32.10
C MET A 1 -2.96 23.10 30.72
N LYS A 2 -2.31 22.02 30.26
CA LYS A 2 -1.88 21.91 28.85
C LYS A 2 -3.07 21.43 28.03
N THR A 3 -3.45 22.16 26.98
CA THR A 3 -4.50 21.73 26.04
C THR A 3 -4.07 20.43 25.37
N GLY A 4 -4.91 19.39 25.43
CA GLY A 4 -4.66 18.12 24.75
C GLY A 4 -4.77 18.27 23.23
N ARG A 5 -3.99 17.49 22.45
CA ARG A 5 -3.94 17.59 20.98
C ARG A 5 -5.33 17.49 20.31
N ASN A 6 -6.24 16.70 20.88
CA ASN A 6 -7.57 16.47 20.35
C ASN A 6 -8.65 17.41 20.94
N ASP A 7 -8.32 18.26 21.92
CA ASP A 7 -9.25 19.19 22.54
C ASP A 7 -9.60 20.36 21.59
N PRO A 8 -10.73 21.05 21.79
CA PRO A 8 -11.02 22.30 21.10
C PRO A 8 -9.87 23.32 21.27
N CYS A 9 -9.48 23.97 20.19
CA CYS A 9 -8.37 24.91 20.19
C CYS A 9 -8.70 26.16 21.04
N PRO A 10 -7.81 26.60 21.95
CA PRO A 10 -8.07 27.73 22.84
C PRO A 10 -8.17 29.08 22.12
N CYS A 11 -7.74 29.18 20.86
CA CYS A 11 -7.90 30.38 20.04
C CYS A 11 -9.35 30.69 19.63
N GLY A 12 -10.32 29.81 19.96
CA GLY A 12 -11.73 30.00 19.63
C GLY A 12 -12.13 29.62 18.20
N SER A 13 -11.25 28.98 17.42
CA SER A 13 -11.52 28.59 16.03
C SER A 13 -12.56 27.46 15.86
N GLY A 14 -12.94 26.79 16.94
CA GLY A 14 -13.81 25.59 16.90
C GLY A 14 -13.13 24.33 16.33
N LYS A 15 -11.89 24.41 15.85
CA LYS A 15 -11.10 23.26 15.37
C LYS A 15 -10.42 22.53 16.53
N LYS A 16 -10.06 21.25 16.35
CA LYS A 16 -9.16 20.53 17.28
C LYS A 16 -7.80 21.24 17.33
N TYR A 17 -7.15 21.28 18.49
CA TYR A 17 -5.90 22.01 18.70
C TYR A 17 -4.80 21.62 17.68
N LYS A 18 -4.64 20.31 17.40
CA LYS A 18 -3.71 19.77 16.38
C LYS A 18 -3.97 20.21 14.94
N HIS A 19 -5.19 20.66 14.62
CA HIS A 19 -5.57 21.16 13.29
C HIS A 19 -5.67 22.69 13.25
N CYS A 20 -5.18 23.36 14.29
CA CYS A 20 -5.23 24.80 14.42
C CYS A 20 -3.87 25.33 14.89
N CYS A 21 -3.75 25.84 16.11
CA CYS A 21 -2.52 26.46 16.60
C CYS A 21 -1.36 25.47 16.79
N LEU A 22 -1.62 24.17 16.90
CA LEU A 22 -0.60 23.13 16.90
C LEU A 22 -0.42 22.49 15.50
N SER A 23 -0.92 23.13 14.44
CA SER A 23 -0.68 22.62 13.09
C SER A 23 0.78 22.83 12.69
N PRO A 24 1.36 21.96 11.84
CA PRO A 24 2.72 22.15 11.35
C PRO A 24 2.93 23.50 10.67
N ALA A 25 1.91 24.04 9.99
CA ALA A 25 1.99 25.34 9.32
C ALA A 25 1.99 26.52 10.30
N SER A 26 1.15 26.49 11.34
CA SER A 26 1.12 27.57 12.34
C SER A 26 2.41 27.62 13.14
N VAL A 27 2.93 26.46 13.56
CA VAL A 27 4.21 26.36 14.29
C VAL A 27 5.37 26.83 13.41
N ALA A 28 5.40 26.44 12.13
CA ALA A 28 6.43 26.90 11.18
C ALA A 28 6.41 28.42 11.01
N ASN A 29 5.22 29.02 10.92
CA ASN A 29 5.08 30.46 10.74
C ASN A 29 5.52 31.24 11.99
N GLU A 30 5.24 30.74 13.19
CA GLU A 30 5.73 31.35 14.44
C GLU A 30 7.26 31.25 14.54
N GLU A 31 7.83 30.06 14.31
CA GLU A 31 9.29 29.85 14.32
C GLU A 31 10.01 30.71 13.27
N LEU A 32 9.47 30.82 12.05
CA LEU A 32 10.02 31.66 10.99
C LEU A 32 9.96 33.14 11.38
N LYS A 33 8.85 33.56 12.00
CA LYS A 33 8.71 34.94 12.47
C LYS A 33 9.75 35.27 13.54
N ASP A 34 9.94 34.39 14.52
CA ASP A 34 10.96 34.56 15.56
C ASP A 34 12.38 34.61 14.97
N LEU A 35 12.66 33.80 13.94
CA LEU A 35 13.95 33.82 13.22
C LEU A 35 14.17 35.16 12.50
N LEU A 36 13.15 35.68 11.83
CA LEU A 36 13.21 36.95 11.11
C LEU A 36 13.38 38.15 12.06
N GLU A 37 12.74 38.13 13.24
CA GLU A 37 12.89 39.16 14.27
C GLU A 37 14.30 39.18 14.90
N GLY A 38 15.05 38.07 14.79
CA GLY A 38 16.39 37.91 15.34
C GLY A 38 17.56 38.19 14.39
N GLN A 39 17.32 38.51 13.11
CA GLN A 39 18.39 38.77 12.12
C GLN A 39 18.28 40.17 11.51
N GLU A 40 19.43 40.81 11.28
CA GLU A 40 19.51 41.99 10.42
C GLU A 40 19.44 41.52 8.96
N ILE A 41 18.31 41.79 8.30
CA ILE A 41 18.05 41.39 6.91
C ILE A 41 18.01 42.66 6.07
N ASP A 42 19.04 42.85 5.24
CA ASP A 42 19.23 44.08 4.46
C ASP A 42 18.46 44.07 3.12
N THR A 43 18.15 42.88 2.58
CA THR A 43 17.50 42.72 1.28
C THR A 43 16.37 41.69 1.27
N ILE A 44 15.47 41.81 0.29
CA ILE A 44 14.41 40.82 0.05
C ILE A 44 15.00 39.46 -0.37
N GLU A 45 16.14 39.47 -1.07
CA GLU A 45 16.84 38.26 -1.49
C GLU A 45 17.38 37.49 -0.28
N ASP A 46 17.96 38.19 0.70
CA ASP A 46 18.41 37.58 1.96
C ASP A 46 17.23 37.02 2.76
N MET A 47 16.10 37.72 2.78
CA MET A 47 14.87 37.24 3.42
C MET A 47 14.36 35.93 2.78
N GLN A 48 14.38 35.86 1.44
CA GLN A 48 13.96 34.65 0.71
C GLN A 48 14.92 33.49 0.95
N ALA A 49 16.24 33.74 0.86
CA ALA A 49 17.24 32.72 1.11
C ALA A 49 17.15 32.15 2.54
N LEU A 50 16.93 33.01 3.53
CA LEU A 50 16.73 32.60 4.93
C LEU A 50 15.45 31.77 5.09
N ALA A 51 14.34 32.19 4.49
CA ALA A 51 13.08 31.45 4.53
C ALA A 51 13.20 30.07 3.86
N ASP A 52 13.86 30.00 2.70
CA ASP A 52 14.11 28.74 1.98
C ASP A 52 14.99 27.80 2.80
N GLN A 53 16.06 28.32 3.41
CA GLN A 53 16.94 27.54 4.28
C GLN A 53 16.19 27.03 5.52
N PHE A 54 15.37 27.86 6.15
CA PHE A 54 14.52 27.47 7.29
C PHE A 54 13.56 26.35 6.90
N MET A 55 12.85 26.50 5.78
CA MET A 55 11.92 25.48 5.28
C MET A 55 12.64 24.18 4.92
N GLN A 56 13.84 24.25 4.33
CA GLN A 56 14.65 23.07 4.02
C GLN A 56 15.07 22.34 5.28
N GLN A 57 15.58 23.04 6.30
CA GLN A 57 15.95 22.45 7.58
C GLN A 57 14.75 21.78 8.25
N ARG A 58 13.61 22.47 8.29
CA ARG A 58 12.38 21.94 8.89
C ARG A 58 11.87 20.69 8.15
N ASN A 59 11.97 20.65 6.83
CA ASN A 59 11.58 19.49 6.03
C ASN A 59 12.50 18.27 6.23
N GLN A 60 13.67 18.45 6.82
CA GLN A 60 14.62 17.39 7.16
C GLN A 60 14.46 16.88 8.60
N LEU A 61 13.70 17.58 9.45
CA LEU A 61 13.48 17.17 10.83
C LEU A 61 12.41 16.06 10.95
N PRO A 62 12.68 14.99 11.72
CA PRO A 62 11.69 13.98 12.09
C PRO A 62 10.42 14.57 12.69
N GLN A 63 9.27 14.00 12.32
CA GLN A 63 7.97 14.36 12.90
C GLN A 63 7.26 13.14 13.49
N ASP A 64 6.70 13.29 14.69
CA ASP A 64 5.95 12.23 15.38
C ASP A 64 4.76 11.73 14.56
N ASP A 65 4.09 12.64 13.84
CA ASP A 65 2.95 12.29 12.98
C ASP A 65 3.35 11.42 11.79
N PHE A 66 4.62 11.48 11.38
CA PHE A 66 5.21 10.59 10.37
C PHE A 66 6.03 9.45 10.99
N GLN A 67 5.81 9.13 12.27
CA GLN A 67 6.47 8.03 12.97
C GLN A 67 8.01 8.14 12.90
N GLY A 68 8.52 9.36 13.09
CA GLY A 68 9.96 9.66 13.10
C GLY A 68 10.56 9.95 11.73
N LEU A 69 9.76 9.93 10.64
CA LEU A 69 10.23 10.38 9.33
C LEU A 69 10.15 11.90 9.19
N SER A 70 11.01 12.46 8.35
CA SER A 70 10.93 13.85 7.94
C SER A 70 9.92 14.04 6.79
N PRO A 71 9.36 15.26 6.61
CA PRO A 71 8.55 15.58 5.43
C PRO A 71 9.24 15.26 4.10
N GLU A 72 10.56 15.46 4.01
CA GLU A 72 11.35 15.10 2.83
C GLU A 72 11.30 13.59 2.56
N GLN A 73 11.55 12.77 3.59
CA GLN A 73 11.52 11.31 3.45
C GLN A 73 10.14 10.83 3.01
N VAL A 74 9.07 11.34 3.63
CA VAL A 74 7.69 11.02 3.25
C VAL A 74 7.39 11.45 1.81
N HIS A 75 7.79 12.66 1.42
CA HIS A 75 7.64 13.13 0.04
C HIS A 75 8.36 12.19 -0.95
N ARG A 76 9.58 11.74 -0.65
CA ARG A 76 10.30 10.76 -1.47
C ARG A 76 9.56 9.42 -1.54
N MET A 77 8.99 8.95 -0.43
CA MET A 77 8.20 7.70 -0.43
C MET A 77 6.96 7.80 -1.32
N LEU A 78 6.27 8.94 -1.33
CA LEU A 78 5.04 9.13 -2.11
C LEU A 78 5.32 9.27 -3.62
N HIS A 79 6.37 10.02 -3.98
CA HIS A 79 6.60 10.41 -5.37
C HIS A 79 7.70 9.62 -6.08
N PHE A 80 8.72 9.16 -5.34
CA PHE A 80 9.91 8.48 -5.85
C PHE A 80 10.22 7.16 -5.13
N PRO A 81 9.22 6.27 -4.89
CA PRO A 81 9.36 5.09 -4.04
C PRO A 81 10.38 4.05 -4.56
N PHE A 82 10.77 4.09 -5.83
CA PHE A 82 11.76 3.17 -6.40
C PHE A 82 13.03 3.88 -6.86
N ASP A 83 13.14 5.19 -6.63
CA ASP A 83 14.16 6.08 -7.21
C ASP A 83 14.85 6.94 -6.13
N THR A 84 14.87 6.46 -4.88
CA THR A 84 15.50 7.14 -3.72
C THR A 84 16.36 6.16 -2.88
N PRO A 85 17.43 5.58 -3.45
CA PRO A 85 18.24 4.55 -2.79
C PRO A 85 18.95 5.01 -1.50
N GLU A 86 19.09 6.32 -1.30
CA GLU A 86 19.62 6.93 -0.08
C GLU A 86 18.75 6.65 1.16
N PHE A 87 17.43 6.46 0.98
CA PHE A 87 16.49 6.22 2.08
C PHE A 87 15.89 4.82 2.04
N PHE A 88 15.60 4.29 0.85
CA PHE A 88 14.99 2.97 0.74
C PHE A 88 15.43 2.26 -0.53
N THR A 89 15.69 0.96 -0.41
CA THR A 89 16.16 0.13 -1.53
C THR A 89 15.31 -1.12 -1.67
N PHE A 90 15.05 -1.48 -2.93
CA PHE A 90 14.38 -2.72 -3.32
C PHE A 90 15.39 -3.59 -4.07
N PRO A 91 15.57 -4.86 -3.71
CA PRO A 91 16.50 -5.72 -4.42
C PRO A 91 15.96 -6.07 -5.81
N GLU A 92 16.86 -6.27 -6.78
CA GLU A 92 16.48 -6.77 -8.11
C GLU A 92 16.08 -8.25 -8.09
N THR A 93 16.50 -8.99 -7.07
CA THR A 93 16.21 -10.42 -6.87
C THR A 93 16.21 -10.69 -5.37
N LEU A 94 15.21 -11.42 -4.87
CA LEU A 94 15.14 -11.80 -3.45
C LEU A 94 16.25 -12.78 -3.07
N SER A 95 16.62 -12.82 -1.79
CA SER A 95 17.62 -13.76 -1.26
C SER A 95 17.16 -15.22 -1.33
N SER A 96 15.86 -15.45 -1.19
CA SER A 96 15.24 -16.77 -1.26
C SER A 96 13.90 -16.72 -1.99
N GLU A 97 13.40 -17.90 -2.40
CA GLU A 97 12.02 -18.00 -2.88
C GLU A 97 11.04 -17.73 -1.73
N SER A 98 9.97 -17.00 -2.04
CA SER A 98 8.97 -16.58 -1.07
C SER A 98 7.67 -17.36 -1.24
N ASP A 99 7.01 -17.74 -0.13
CA ASP A 99 5.66 -18.32 -0.10
C ASP A 99 4.58 -17.22 -0.19
N ALA A 100 4.69 -16.33 -1.17
CA ALA A 100 3.74 -15.23 -1.35
C ALA A 100 2.48 -15.72 -2.10
N PRO A 101 1.25 -15.32 -1.69
CA PRO A 101 0.02 -15.77 -2.35
C PRO A 101 0.00 -15.47 -3.85
N ILE A 102 0.45 -14.29 -4.27
CA ILE A 102 0.55 -13.94 -5.70
C ILE A 102 1.48 -14.87 -6.49
N LEU A 103 2.61 -15.30 -5.91
CA LEU A 103 3.57 -16.18 -6.60
C LEU A 103 2.96 -17.55 -6.84
N HIS A 104 2.17 -18.07 -5.90
CA HIS A 104 1.47 -19.33 -6.06
C HIS A 104 0.49 -19.29 -7.24
N LEU A 105 -0.33 -18.24 -7.35
CA LEU A 105 -1.25 -18.07 -8.48
C LEU A 105 -0.51 -17.92 -9.83
N ILE A 106 0.64 -17.24 -9.82
CA ILE A 106 1.48 -17.09 -11.01
C ILE A 106 2.07 -18.44 -11.44
N GLN A 107 2.50 -19.27 -10.49
CA GLN A 107 2.97 -20.62 -10.78
C GLN A 107 1.85 -21.48 -11.38
N GLU A 108 0.64 -21.43 -10.82
CA GLU A 108 -0.53 -22.14 -11.37
C GLU A 108 -0.84 -21.71 -12.82
N ILE A 109 -0.83 -20.39 -13.09
CA ILE A 109 -1.02 -19.87 -14.45
C ILE A 109 0.10 -20.34 -15.37
N ALA A 110 1.35 -20.24 -14.94
CA ALA A 110 2.51 -20.61 -15.75
C ALA A 110 2.55 -22.12 -16.06
N ALA A 111 2.26 -22.97 -15.07
CA ALA A 111 2.21 -24.42 -15.21
C ALA A 111 1.12 -24.87 -16.20
N ALA A 112 0.03 -24.11 -16.34
CA ALA A 112 -1.04 -24.39 -17.28
C ALA A 112 -0.72 -23.98 -18.74
N ILE A 113 0.39 -23.26 -18.98
CA ILE A 113 0.77 -22.77 -20.31
C ILE A 113 1.81 -23.70 -20.93
N ASP A 114 1.40 -24.44 -21.96
CA ASP A 114 2.30 -25.27 -22.77
C ASP A 114 2.93 -24.50 -23.94
N GLU A 115 3.70 -25.19 -24.79
CA GLU A 115 4.31 -24.62 -26.00
C GLU A 115 3.30 -24.04 -27.00
N LYS A 116 2.06 -24.55 -26.99
CA LYS A 116 0.96 -24.08 -27.83
C LYS A 116 0.18 -22.94 -27.17
N GLY A 117 0.52 -22.57 -25.94
CA GLY A 117 -0.17 -21.57 -25.12
C GLY A 117 -1.47 -22.09 -24.51
N LEU A 118 -1.90 -21.47 -23.41
CA LEU A 118 -3.16 -21.81 -22.75
C LEU A 118 -4.35 -21.19 -23.49
N LYS A 119 -5.31 -21.99 -23.95
CA LYS A 119 -6.52 -21.48 -24.62
C LYS A 119 -7.35 -20.62 -23.66
N ALA A 120 -7.63 -19.37 -24.03
CA ALA A 120 -8.54 -18.51 -23.29
C ALA A 120 -10.00 -18.91 -23.57
N THR A 121 -10.91 -18.55 -22.66
CA THR A 121 -12.35 -18.62 -22.89
C THR A 121 -12.79 -17.61 -23.97
N ALA A 122 -14.05 -17.70 -24.42
CA ALA A 122 -14.60 -16.76 -25.39
C ALA A 122 -14.57 -15.29 -24.90
N LYS A 123 -14.79 -15.07 -23.60
CA LYS A 123 -14.65 -13.74 -22.97
C LYS A 123 -13.20 -13.33 -22.74
N GLY A 124 -12.26 -14.21 -23.05
CA GLY A 124 -10.85 -13.92 -22.95
C GLY A 124 -10.22 -14.18 -21.59
N ASN A 125 -10.93 -14.87 -20.70
CA ASN A 125 -10.49 -15.26 -19.36
C ASN A 125 -9.73 -16.59 -19.37
N LEU A 126 -9.04 -16.92 -18.28
CA LEU A 126 -8.50 -18.22 -17.94
C LEU A 126 -9.60 -19.30 -17.95
N PRO A 127 -9.29 -20.54 -18.38
CA PRO A 127 -10.25 -21.64 -18.34
C PRO A 127 -10.76 -21.95 -16.94
N LEU A 128 -12.03 -22.33 -16.85
CA LEU A 128 -12.68 -22.70 -15.59
C LEU A 128 -11.95 -23.84 -14.84
N LYS A 129 -11.39 -24.81 -15.58
CA LYS A 129 -10.60 -25.90 -14.99
C LYS A 129 -9.41 -25.38 -14.18
N LEU A 130 -8.66 -24.43 -14.74
CA LEU A 130 -7.54 -23.79 -14.05
C LEU A 130 -8.03 -22.98 -12.84
N CYS A 131 -9.12 -22.22 -12.99
CA CYS A 131 -9.67 -21.43 -11.88
C CYS A 131 -10.07 -22.30 -10.68
N LYS A 132 -10.70 -23.46 -10.94
CA LYS A 132 -11.08 -24.42 -9.90
C LYS A 132 -9.88 -25.10 -9.25
N GLN A 133 -8.84 -25.44 -10.02
CA GLN A 133 -7.61 -26.02 -9.48
C GLN A 133 -6.90 -25.01 -8.56
N ALA A 134 -6.58 -23.81 -9.10
CA ALA A 134 -5.89 -22.77 -8.35
C ALA A 134 -6.62 -22.39 -7.06
N LYS A 135 -7.97 -22.44 -7.05
CA LYS A 135 -8.76 -22.18 -5.84
C LYS A 135 -8.41 -23.14 -4.69
N VAL A 136 -8.29 -24.44 -4.95
CA VAL A 136 -8.11 -25.46 -3.92
C VAL A 136 -6.83 -25.19 -3.14
N ASP A 137 -5.72 -24.99 -3.85
CA ASP A 137 -4.41 -24.80 -3.24
C ASP A 137 -4.26 -23.39 -2.63
N TYR A 138 -4.92 -22.38 -3.21
CA TYR A 138 -4.86 -21.01 -2.75
C TYR A 138 -5.68 -20.72 -1.49
N GLN A 139 -6.68 -21.53 -1.17
CA GLN A 139 -7.53 -21.34 0.02
C GLN A 139 -6.70 -21.26 1.31
N LYS A 140 -5.54 -21.92 1.40
CA LYS A 140 -4.68 -21.86 2.59
C LYS A 140 -4.19 -20.45 2.95
N TYR A 141 -4.14 -19.54 1.97
CA TYR A 141 -3.71 -18.16 2.21
C TYR A 141 -4.84 -17.28 2.73
N LYS A 142 -6.10 -17.71 2.66
CA LYS A 142 -7.23 -16.87 3.06
C LYS A 142 -7.59 -17.06 4.53
N PRO A 143 -8.04 -15.99 5.22
CA PRO A 143 -8.53 -16.11 6.58
C PRO A 143 -9.82 -16.93 6.62
N GLU A 144 -10.05 -17.64 7.73
CA GLU A 144 -11.24 -18.46 7.90
C GLU A 144 -12.54 -17.66 7.66
N GLY A 145 -13.48 -18.28 6.93
CA GLY A 145 -14.77 -17.67 6.59
C GLY A 145 -14.72 -16.68 5.43
N ASP A 146 -13.57 -16.50 4.77
CA ASP A 146 -13.45 -15.76 3.52
C ASP A 146 -14.44 -16.25 2.44
N TYR A 147 -14.81 -15.37 1.50
CA TYR A 147 -15.77 -15.69 0.45
C TYR A 147 -15.31 -16.88 -0.40
N LEU A 148 -14.00 -17.08 -0.58
CA LEU A 148 -13.45 -18.14 -1.41
C LEU A 148 -13.76 -19.54 -0.85
N TYR A 149 -13.96 -19.69 0.46
CA TYR A 149 -14.39 -20.96 1.06
C TYR A 149 -15.81 -21.36 0.66
N ARG A 150 -16.70 -20.37 0.49
CA ARG A 150 -18.14 -20.60 0.30
C ARG A 150 -18.59 -20.42 -1.15
N ARG A 151 -17.88 -19.62 -1.94
CA ARG A 151 -18.26 -19.25 -3.31
C ARG A 151 -17.92 -20.37 -4.29
N ASN A 152 -18.91 -20.80 -5.07
CA ASN A 152 -18.65 -21.61 -6.25
C ASN A 152 -18.05 -20.74 -7.35
N ILE A 153 -16.93 -21.17 -7.95
CA ILE A 153 -16.25 -20.44 -9.01
C ILE A 153 -16.80 -20.95 -10.35
N SER A 154 -17.40 -20.03 -11.11
CA SER A 154 -17.98 -20.30 -12.44
C SER A 154 -17.18 -19.64 -13.56
N SER A 155 -16.32 -18.68 -13.22
CA SER A 155 -15.43 -17.96 -14.13
C SER A 155 -14.23 -17.37 -13.39
N GLU A 156 -13.19 -16.94 -14.13
CA GLU A 156 -12.00 -16.28 -13.54
C GLU A 156 -12.38 -15.07 -12.68
N VAL A 157 -13.35 -14.26 -13.11
CA VAL A 157 -13.75 -13.02 -12.41
C VAL A 157 -14.45 -13.29 -11.07
N ASP A 158 -14.89 -14.53 -10.81
CA ASP A 158 -15.37 -14.93 -9.49
C ASP A 158 -14.24 -15.11 -8.46
N PHE A 159 -12.99 -15.18 -8.94
CA PHE A 159 -11.78 -15.36 -8.16
C PHE A 159 -10.85 -14.15 -8.35
N ASP A 160 -11.14 -13.08 -7.60
CA ASP A 160 -10.50 -11.76 -7.74
C ASP A 160 -8.97 -11.79 -7.70
N ASP A 161 -8.37 -12.57 -6.79
CA ASP A 161 -6.91 -12.66 -6.68
C ASP A 161 -6.27 -13.33 -7.90
N LEU A 162 -6.90 -14.37 -8.46
CA LEU A 162 -6.42 -15.03 -9.67
C LEU A 162 -6.56 -14.11 -10.88
N HIS A 163 -7.68 -13.40 -10.98
CA HIS A 163 -7.89 -12.40 -12.01
C HIS A 163 -6.82 -11.30 -11.95
N THR A 164 -6.56 -10.81 -10.74
CA THR A 164 -5.52 -9.81 -10.46
C THR A 164 -4.13 -10.33 -10.83
N ALA A 165 -3.76 -11.54 -10.43
CA ALA A 165 -2.47 -12.15 -10.78
C ALA A 165 -2.24 -12.21 -12.30
N ARG A 166 -3.26 -12.60 -13.08
CA ARG A 166 -3.20 -12.59 -14.55
C ARG A 166 -2.97 -11.17 -15.09
N ILE A 167 -3.71 -10.17 -14.59
CA ILE A 167 -3.55 -8.77 -15.02
C ILE A 167 -2.13 -8.27 -14.72
N ILE A 168 -1.59 -8.57 -13.53
CA ILE A 168 -0.22 -8.18 -13.17
C ILE A 168 0.81 -8.82 -14.10
N LEU A 169 0.63 -10.10 -14.47
CA LEU A 169 1.49 -10.75 -15.45
C LEU A 169 1.44 -10.06 -16.83
N GLU A 170 0.28 -9.58 -17.26
CA GLU A 170 0.14 -8.82 -18.51
C GLU A 170 0.78 -7.43 -18.42
N LEU A 171 0.50 -6.66 -17.36
CA LEU A 171 1.03 -5.31 -17.13
C LEU A 171 2.57 -5.27 -16.94
N SER A 172 3.13 -6.36 -16.42
CA SER A 172 4.58 -6.55 -16.26
C SER A 172 5.27 -7.03 -17.54
N GLY A 173 4.50 -7.39 -18.58
CA GLY A 173 4.99 -7.94 -19.85
C GLY A 173 5.50 -9.38 -19.74
N LEU A 174 5.07 -10.12 -18.72
CA LEU A 174 5.43 -11.52 -18.47
C LEU A 174 4.47 -12.50 -19.14
N LEU A 175 3.23 -12.08 -19.37
CA LEU A 175 2.20 -12.82 -20.09
C LEU A 175 1.70 -11.99 -21.27
N ARG A 176 1.46 -12.66 -22.39
CA ARG A 176 0.77 -12.07 -23.53
C ARG A 176 -0.40 -12.93 -23.96
N LYS A 177 -1.45 -12.31 -24.46
CA LYS A 177 -2.58 -12.98 -25.07
C LYS A 177 -2.62 -12.68 -26.56
N THR A 178 -2.60 -13.71 -27.40
CA THR A 178 -2.69 -13.57 -28.86
C THR A 178 -3.51 -14.70 -29.45
N LYS A 179 -4.34 -14.39 -30.45
CA LYS A 179 -5.24 -15.35 -31.12
C LYS A 179 -6.04 -16.22 -30.13
N GLY A 180 -6.53 -15.61 -29.06
CA GLY A 180 -7.32 -16.30 -28.03
C GLY A 180 -6.54 -17.28 -27.14
N ARG A 181 -5.21 -17.17 -27.06
CA ARG A 181 -4.36 -18.01 -26.19
C ARG A 181 -3.37 -17.16 -25.40
N PHE A 182 -3.04 -17.60 -24.20
CA PHE A 182 -2.04 -17.01 -23.32
C PHE A 182 -0.68 -17.68 -23.51
N PHE A 183 0.38 -16.87 -23.53
CA PHE A 183 1.75 -17.32 -23.67
C PHE A 183 2.64 -16.58 -22.67
N LEU A 184 3.53 -17.31 -22.00
CA LEU A 184 4.63 -16.73 -21.25
C LEU A 184 5.61 -16.07 -22.24
N THR A 185 6.07 -14.87 -21.89
CA THR A 185 6.99 -14.12 -22.77
C THR A 185 8.44 -14.60 -22.60
N LYS A 186 9.30 -14.25 -23.55
CA LYS A 186 10.76 -14.47 -23.42
C LYS A 186 11.32 -13.80 -22.14
N LYS A 187 10.76 -12.65 -21.76
CA LYS A 187 11.12 -11.94 -20.53
C LYS A 187 10.86 -12.81 -19.29
N TYR A 188 9.68 -13.43 -19.20
CA TYR A 188 9.37 -14.37 -18.11
C TYR A 188 10.37 -15.54 -18.10
N GLN A 189 10.56 -16.19 -19.24
CA GLN A 189 11.46 -17.34 -19.36
C GLN A 189 12.91 -17.01 -18.95
N GLN A 190 13.41 -15.84 -19.35
CA GLN A 190 14.75 -15.38 -18.99
C GLN A 190 14.90 -15.11 -17.49
N ILE A 191 13.92 -14.46 -16.85
CA ILE A 191 13.97 -14.18 -15.42
C ILE A 191 13.92 -15.48 -14.62
N VAL A 192 12.98 -16.37 -14.92
CA VAL A 192 12.84 -17.66 -14.21
C VAL A 192 14.08 -18.54 -14.41
N LYS A 193 14.66 -18.58 -15.62
CA LYS A 193 15.91 -19.32 -15.85
C LYS A 193 17.09 -18.75 -15.06
N LYS A 194 17.16 -17.43 -14.88
CA LYS A 194 18.27 -16.76 -14.18
C LYS A 194 18.15 -16.85 -12.67
N SER A 195 16.96 -16.61 -12.13
CA SER A 195 16.76 -16.32 -10.70
C SER A 195 15.48 -16.95 -10.12
N GLY A 196 14.82 -17.87 -10.83
CA GLY A 196 13.58 -18.49 -10.37
C GLY A 196 12.46 -17.47 -10.09
N LEU A 197 11.62 -17.76 -9.10
CA LEU A 197 10.57 -16.83 -8.66
C LEU A 197 11.12 -15.63 -7.90
N ALA A 198 12.27 -15.78 -7.24
CA ALA A 198 12.93 -14.71 -6.51
C ALA A 198 13.26 -13.50 -7.41
N GLY A 199 13.51 -13.74 -8.71
CA GLY A 199 13.70 -12.67 -9.70
C GLY A 199 12.39 -12.08 -10.25
N LEU A 200 11.26 -12.79 -10.15
CA LEU A 200 9.96 -12.27 -10.60
C LEU A 200 9.37 -11.31 -9.58
N TYR A 201 9.49 -11.63 -8.29
CA TYR A 201 8.78 -10.93 -7.22
C TYR A 201 8.99 -9.39 -7.24
N PRO A 202 10.22 -8.84 -7.31
CA PRO A 202 10.42 -7.39 -7.31
C PRO A 202 9.72 -6.69 -8.48
N LEU A 203 9.72 -7.30 -9.67
CA LEU A 203 9.02 -6.79 -10.84
C LEU A 203 7.49 -6.81 -10.66
N LEU A 204 6.95 -7.87 -10.05
CA LEU A 204 5.53 -8.02 -9.78
C LEU A 204 5.05 -6.98 -8.75
N LEU A 205 5.80 -6.82 -7.66
CA LEU A 205 5.54 -5.80 -6.64
C LEU A 205 5.53 -4.41 -7.24
N LYS A 206 6.59 -4.04 -7.98
CA LYS A 206 6.69 -2.73 -8.65
C LYS A 206 5.53 -2.51 -9.63
N THR A 207 5.12 -3.55 -10.37
CA THR A 207 3.98 -3.49 -11.28
C THR A 207 2.67 -3.26 -10.54
N TYR A 208 2.44 -3.96 -9.42
CA TYR A 208 1.24 -3.81 -8.61
C TYR A 208 1.15 -2.42 -7.98
N CYS A 209 2.25 -1.88 -7.46
CA CYS A 209 2.27 -0.56 -6.85
C CYS A 209 2.15 0.59 -7.86
N ARG A 210 2.70 0.45 -9.09
CA ARG A 210 2.80 1.57 -10.05
C ARG A 210 1.86 1.51 -11.25
N LYS A 211 1.41 0.32 -11.67
CA LYS A 211 0.66 0.17 -12.92
C LYS A 211 -0.75 -0.36 -12.72
N PHE A 212 -0.96 -1.20 -11.72
CA PHE A 212 -2.28 -1.74 -11.42
C PHE A 212 -3.10 -0.71 -10.65
N ASN A 213 -4.35 -0.48 -11.07
CA ASN A 213 -5.28 0.37 -10.31
C ASN A 213 -5.87 -0.45 -9.15
N TRP A 214 -5.58 -0.08 -7.90
CA TRP A 214 -6.08 -0.80 -6.73
C TRP A 214 -7.61 -0.70 -6.60
N GLY A 215 -8.22 0.42 -7.01
CA GLY A 215 -9.66 0.63 -6.98
C GLY A 215 -10.44 -0.30 -7.91
N PHE A 216 -9.79 -0.87 -8.94
CA PHE A 216 -10.42 -1.85 -9.85
C PHE A 216 -11.03 -3.06 -9.13
N ARG A 217 -10.54 -3.38 -7.93
CA ARG A 217 -10.95 -4.57 -7.18
C ARG A 217 -12.14 -4.33 -6.25
N ASP A 218 -12.56 -3.08 -6.03
CA ASP A 218 -13.65 -2.72 -5.13
C ASP A 218 -14.64 -1.72 -5.77
N GLY A 219 -15.64 -1.33 -5.00
CA GLY A 219 -16.59 -0.28 -5.34
C GLY A 219 -16.44 0.94 -4.44
N TYR A 220 -15.24 1.18 -3.87
CA TYR A 220 -14.97 2.42 -3.14
C TYR A 220 -14.69 3.57 -4.10
N GLU A 221 -14.74 4.79 -3.58
CA GLU A 221 -14.33 6.00 -4.29
C GLU A 221 -12.87 5.93 -4.77
N GLU A 222 -12.58 6.72 -5.80
CA GLU A 222 -11.23 6.88 -6.34
C GLU A 222 -10.42 7.75 -5.38
N ILE A 223 -9.60 7.10 -4.55
CA ILE A 223 -8.70 7.72 -3.56
C ILE A 223 -7.28 7.28 -3.92
N PRO A 224 -6.64 7.88 -4.95
CA PRO A 224 -5.34 7.45 -5.44
C PRO A 224 -4.24 7.57 -4.38
N PHE A 225 -4.41 8.49 -3.43
CA PHE A 225 -3.45 8.72 -2.36
C PHE A 225 -3.16 7.45 -1.54
N ILE A 226 -4.15 6.58 -1.30
CA ILE A 226 -3.95 5.31 -0.60
C ILE A 226 -2.91 4.44 -1.31
N GLN A 227 -2.98 4.33 -2.63
CA GLN A 227 -2.00 3.57 -3.41
C GLN A 227 -0.63 4.27 -3.45
N HIS A 228 -0.59 5.59 -3.60
CA HIS A 228 0.66 6.37 -3.58
C HIS A 228 1.42 6.23 -2.25
N SER A 229 0.69 6.04 -1.16
CA SER A 229 1.23 5.90 0.19
C SER A 229 1.72 4.49 0.58
N PHE A 230 1.72 3.53 -0.35
CA PHE A 230 2.02 2.12 -0.03
C PHE A 230 3.32 1.92 0.76
N LEU A 231 4.37 2.69 0.42
CA LEU A 231 5.68 2.57 1.04
C LEU A 231 5.67 3.07 2.49
N PHE A 232 4.85 4.09 2.79
CA PHE A 232 4.64 4.54 4.16
C PHE A 232 3.97 3.45 4.99
N THR A 233 2.97 2.76 4.46
CA THR A 233 2.36 1.62 5.16
C THR A 233 3.34 0.46 5.36
N MET A 234 4.22 0.18 4.40
CA MET A 234 5.29 -0.81 4.59
C MET A 234 6.26 -0.39 5.71
N TYR A 235 6.57 0.90 5.83
CA TYR A 235 7.35 1.44 6.95
C TYR A 235 6.61 1.30 8.30
N LEU A 236 5.29 1.56 8.34
CA LEU A 236 4.49 1.31 9.54
C LEU A 236 4.59 -0.15 9.99
N LEU A 237 4.52 -1.11 9.06
CA LEU A 237 4.71 -2.54 9.36
C LEU A 237 6.13 -2.86 9.82
N LYS A 238 7.14 -2.18 9.27
CA LYS A 238 8.54 -2.34 9.71
C LYS A 238 8.68 -1.98 11.19
N LEU A 239 8.05 -0.89 11.62
CA LEU A 239 8.11 -0.42 13.01
C LEU A 239 7.22 -1.23 13.96
N HIS A 240 6.02 -1.58 13.52
CA HIS A 240 4.93 -1.98 14.42
C HIS A 240 4.41 -3.39 14.17
N GLY A 241 4.90 -4.08 13.14
CA GLY A 241 4.29 -5.30 12.61
C GLY A 241 4.86 -6.61 13.13
N ASP A 242 5.86 -6.60 14.01
CA ASP A 242 6.42 -7.85 14.55
C ASP A 242 5.39 -8.65 15.36
N ASP A 243 4.49 -7.94 16.06
CA ASP A 243 3.35 -8.52 16.77
C ASP A 243 2.02 -8.38 16.01
N TRP A 244 1.04 -9.21 16.39
CA TRP A 244 -0.32 -9.08 15.89
C TRP A 244 -0.96 -7.77 16.34
N LYS A 245 -1.39 -6.95 15.38
CA LYS A 245 -2.11 -5.70 15.64
C LYS A 245 -3.41 -5.63 14.85
N LEU A 246 -4.39 -4.94 15.42
CA LEU A 246 -5.69 -4.71 14.79
C LEU A 246 -5.53 -3.76 13.60
N PHE A 247 -6.33 -3.95 12.55
CA PHE A 247 -6.28 -3.11 11.35
C PHE A 247 -6.44 -1.62 11.69
N PHE A 248 -7.36 -1.28 12.61
CA PHE A 248 -7.61 0.11 12.99
C PHE A 248 -6.39 0.84 13.58
N ILE A 249 -5.42 0.11 14.13
CA ILE A 249 -4.18 0.70 14.62
C ILE A 249 -3.36 1.29 13.45
N TYR A 250 -3.31 0.58 12.32
CA TYR A 250 -2.64 1.08 11.12
C TYR A 250 -3.46 2.15 10.41
N GLU A 251 -4.79 2.09 10.48
CA GLU A 251 -5.66 3.18 10.03
C GLU A 251 -5.40 4.47 10.82
N ASP A 252 -5.23 4.37 12.15
CA ASP A 252 -4.93 5.51 13.02
C ASP A 252 -3.58 6.12 12.70
N TYR A 253 -2.53 5.31 12.55
CA TYR A 253 -1.21 5.81 12.12
C TYR A 253 -1.28 6.47 10.75
N PHE A 254 -2.01 5.89 9.80
CA PHE A 254 -2.16 6.42 8.46
C PHE A 254 -2.88 7.78 8.45
N LEU A 255 -4.01 7.89 9.16
CA LEU A 255 -4.78 9.14 9.24
C LEU A 255 -4.12 10.20 10.13
N GLN A 256 -3.28 9.80 11.08
CA GLN A 256 -2.44 10.74 11.80
C GLN A 256 -1.42 11.40 10.86
N ALA A 257 -0.78 10.61 9.99
CA ALA A 257 0.15 11.13 9.00
C ALA A 257 -0.55 11.94 7.89
N PHE A 258 -1.69 11.45 7.41
CA PHE A 258 -2.36 11.99 6.22
C PHE A 258 -3.83 12.32 6.45
N PRO A 259 -4.17 13.24 7.37
CA PRO A 259 -5.56 13.58 7.66
C PRO A 259 -6.29 14.21 6.47
N MET A 260 -5.54 14.79 5.51
CA MET A 260 -6.11 15.44 4.32
C MET A 260 -6.84 14.46 3.39
N VAL A 261 -6.51 13.17 3.43
CA VAL A 261 -7.12 12.14 2.55
C VAL A 261 -8.62 11.99 2.81
N ILE A 262 -9.11 12.40 3.99
CA ILE A 262 -10.54 12.39 4.32
C ILE A 262 -11.32 13.33 3.38
N ASN A 263 -10.68 14.36 2.84
CA ASN A 263 -11.30 15.29 1.90
C ASN A 263 -11.47 14.68 0.49
N GLU A 264 -10.86 13.53 0.21
CA GLU A 264 -11.05 12.78 -1.05
C GLU A 264 -12.25 11.82 -0.98
N ALA A 265 -12.91 11.72 0.18
CA ALA A 265 -14.06 10.84 0.39
C ALA A 265 -15.36 11.63 0.60
N GLU A 266 -16.46 11.17 0.02
CA GLU A 266 -17.80 11.69 0.28
C GLU A 266 -18.36 11.13 1.60
N SER A 267 -19.22 11.92 2.25
CA SER A 267 -19.99 11.43 3.40
C SER A 267 -21.31 10.83 2.91
N GLU A 268 -21.60 9.60 3.31
CA GLU A 268 -22.86 8.93 3.02
C GLU A 268 -23.83 8.99 4.23
N PRO A 269 -25.15 8.81 4.04
CA PRO A 269 -26.13 8.86 5.13
C PRO A 269 -25.85 7.89 6.30
N TYR A 270 -25.14 6.79 6.04
CA TYR A 270 -24.84 5.73 7.02
C TYR A 270 -23.35 5.60 7.33
N ARG A 271 -22.51 6.48 6.78
CA ARG A 271 -21.05 6.35 6.88
C ARG A 271 -20.35 7.69 6.75
N SER A 272 -19.50 8.02 7.73
CA SER A 272 -18.67 9.22 7.65
C SER A 272 -17.57 9.08 6.59
N ALA A 273 -17.09 10.20 6.05
CA ALA A 273 -15.96 10.21 5.13
C ALA A 273 -14.70 9.54 5.74
N GLU A 274 -14.44 9.76 7.04
CA GLU A 274 -13.34 9.11 7.76
C GLU A 274 -13.52 7.58 7.77
N ASP A 275 -14.70 7.07 8.13
CA ASP A 275 -14.99 5.64 8.08
C ASP A 275 -14.84 5.09 6.65
N GLY A 276 -15.23 5.89 5.66
CA GLY A 276 -15.01 5.73 4.21
C GLY A 276 -13.56 5.37 3.91
N VAL A 277 -12.66 6.32 4.19
CA VAL A 277 -11.22 6.17 3.99
C VAL A 277 -10.67 4.99 4.77
N ARG A 278 -11.02 4.83 6.06
CA ARG A 278 -10.48 3.77 6.91
C ARG A 278 -10.70 2.39 6.31
N ALA A 279 -11.93 2.07 5.92
CA ALA A 279 -12.18 0.75 5.35
C ALA A 279 -11.64 0.61 3.91
N CYS A 280 -11.57 1.72 3.14
CA CYS A 280 -10.91 1.72 1.84
C CYS A 280 -9.40 1.39 1.98
N TYR A 281 -8.71 2.05 2.90
CA TYR A 281 -7.31 1.80 3.25
C TYR A 281 -7.08 0.36 3.72
N SER A 282 -7.91 -0.12 4.65
CA SER A 282 -7.83 -1.49 5.17
C SER A 282 -8.00 -2.55 4.08
N ILE A 283 -8.99 -2.38 3.19
CA ILE A 283 -9.24 -3.35 2.12
C ILE A 283 -8.15 -3.28 1.05
N ARG A 284 -7.81 -2.09 0.55
CA ARG A 284 -6.86 -1.94 -0.56
C ARG A 284 -5.43 -2.24 -0.13
N THR A 285 -5.02 -1.76 1.04
CA THR A 285 -3.63 -1.82 1.49
C THR A 285 -3.34 -3.05 2.35
N LEU A 286 -4.11 -3.29 3.43
CA LEU A 286 -3.77 -4.32 4.40
C LEU A 286 -4.12 -5.73 3.89
N ASP A 287 -5.32 -5.92 3.33
CA ASP A 287 -5.77 -7.21 2.79
C ASP A 287 -5.28 -7.43 1.34
N ARG A 288 -5.68 -6.56 0.42
CA ARG A 288 -5.51 -6.83 -1.02
C ARG A 288 -4.12 -6.56 -1.56
N PHE A 289 -3.29 -5.80 -0.84
CA PHE A 289 -1.90 -5.56 -1.21
C PHE A 289 -0.95 -6.34 -0.31
N LEU A 290 -0.79 -5.95 0.96
CA LEU A 290 0.26 -6.47 1.83
C LEU A 290 0.13 -7.98 2.03
N HIS A 291 -1.07 -8.45 2.35
CA HIS A 291 -1.32 -9.87 2.53
C HIS A 291 -1.23 -10.64 1.20
N PHE A 292 -1.83 -10.11 0.12
CA PHE A 292 -1.73 -10.73 -1.21
C PHE A 292 -0.28 -10.88 -1.72
N MET A 293 0.58 -9.92 -1.39
CA MET A 293 2.01 -9.95 -1.70
C MET A 293 2.82 -10.82 -0.73
N GLY A 294 2.22 -11.39 0.30
CA GLY A 294 2.94 -12.21 1.29
C GLY A 294 3.83 -11.41 2.23
N LEU A 295 3.63 -10.09 2.31
CA LEU A 295 4.34 -9.21 3.24
C LEU A 295 3.79 -9.33 4.66
N THR A 296 2.55 -9.80 4.79
CA THR A 296 1.85 -9.95 6.06
C THR A 296 0.96 -11.19 6.09
N SER A 297 0.74 -11.71 7.30
CA SER A 297 -0.37 -12.62 7.59
C SER A 297 -1.55 -11.84 8.17
N ILE A 298 -2.77 -12.29 7.87
CA ILE A 298 -4.00 -11.71 8.42
C ILE A 298 -4.84 -12.81 9.07
N GLU A 299 -5.51 -12.45 10.16
CA GLU A 299 -6.45 -13.34 10.83
C GLU A 299 -7.74 -12.60 11.12
N LYS A 300 -8.86 -13.28 10.88
CA LYS A 300 -10.17 -12.79 11.27
C LYS A 300 -10.34 -12.96 12.77
N ILE A 301 -10.82 -11.93 13.43
CA ILE A 301 -11.17 -11.97 14.84
C ILE A 301 -12.62 -12.43 14.96
N PRO A 302 -12.90 -13.48 15.75
CA PRO A 302 -14.27 -13.85 16.07
C PRO A 302 -14.95 -12.68 16.79
N GLY A 303 -16.13 -12.29 16.31
CA GLY A 303 -16.92 -11.23 16.93
C GLY A 303 -18.40 -11.56 16.89
N ASP A 304 -19.14 -11.03 17.87
CA ASP A 304 -20.57 -11.30 18.05
C ASP A 304 -21.45 -10.68 16.96
N LYS A 305 -20.91 -9.72 16.19
CA LYS A 305 -21.62 -9.03 15.12
C LYS A 305 -21.33 -9.69 13.77
N PRO A 306 -22.33 -10.30 13.09
CA PRO A 306 -22.11 -11.09 11.87
C PRO A 306 -21.53 -10.30 10.68
N PHE A 307 -21.67 -8.96 10.69
CA PHE A 307 -21.21 -8.09 9.61
C PHE A 307 -19.94 -7.29 9.91
N LYS A 308 -19.49 -7.25 11.19
CA LYS A 308 -18.26 -6.53 11.54
C LYS A 308 -17.08 -7.48 11.36
N ARG A 309 -16.35 -7.32 10.27
CA ARG A 309 -15.12 -8.08 10.04
C ARG A 309 -13.96 -7.34 10.70
N GLU A 310 -13.59 -7.78 11.89
CA GLU A 310 -12.38 -7.32 12.53
C GLU A 310 -11.23 -8.25 12.14
N TYR A 311 -10.13 -7.65 11.70
CA TYR A 311 -8.92 -8.38 11.33
C TYR A 311 -7.74 -7.88 12.16
N ARG A 312 -6.83 -8.80 12.41
CA ARG A 312 -5.47 -8.50 12.85
C ARG A 312 -4.48 -8.84 11.76
N ILE A 313 -3.36 -8.11 11.74
CA ILE A 313 -2.28 -8.26 10.78
C ILE A 313 -0.96 -8.37 11.52
N ARG A 314 -0.03 -9.15 10.95
CA ARG A 314 1.36 -9.26 11.42
C ARG A 314 2.29 -9.33 10.21
N LYS A 315 3.42 -8.62 10.30
CA LYS A 315 4.51 -8.63 9.32
C LYS A 315 5.08 -10.05 9.17
N LEU A 316 5.44 -10.41 7.94
CA LEU A 316 6.21 -11.61 7.62
C LEU A 316 7.65 -11.24 7.27
N PRO A 317 8.63 -12.16 7.42
CA PRO A 317 10.04 -11.90 7.12
C PRO A 317 10.30 -11.34 5.73
N LEU A 318 9.45 -11.68 4.75
CA LEU A 318 9.53 -11.19 3.38
C LEU A 318 9.57 -9.65 3.30
N LEU A 319 8.89 -8.92 4.20
CA LEU A 319 8.93 -7.46 4.19
C LEU A 319 10.36 -6.91 4.30
N ASP A 320 11.17 -7.50 5.19
CA ASP A 320 12.56 -7.10 5.44
C ASP A 320 13.52 -7.51 4.30
N GLU A 321 13.14 -8.50 3.49
CA GLU A 321 13.85 -8.86 2.25
C GLU A 321 13.50 -7.94 1.09
N VAL A 322 12.25 -7.50 1.01
CA VAL A 322 11.69 -6.76 -0.13
C VAL A 322 12.05 -5.29 -0.12
N VAL A 323 12.16 -4.69 1.06
CA VAL A 323 12.54 -3.28 1.20
C VAL A 323 13.47 -3.11 2.38
N ARG A 324 14.58 -2.41 2.16
CA ARG A 324 15.48 -1.97 3.24
C ARG A 324 15.31 -0.47 3.42
N PHE A 325 14.96 -0.07 4.63
CA PHE A 325 14.90 1.32 5.05
C PHE A 325 16.25 1.69 5.69
N SER A 326 16.89 2.73 5.18
CA SER A 326 18.19 3.25 5.64
C SER A 326 18.02 4.54 6.47
N ILE A 327 16.86 4.70 7.07
CA ILE A 327 16.37 5.92 7.73
C ILE A 327 16.18 5.73 9.22
#